data_AF-A0A949Y3L9-F1
#
_entry.id   AF-A0A949Y3L9-F1
#
_cell.length_a   1.000
_cell.length_b   1.000
_cell.length_c   1.000
_cell.angle_alpha   90.00
_cell.angle_beta   90.00
_cell.angle_gamma   90.00
#
_symmetry.space_group_name_H-M   'P 1'
#
loop_
_entity.id
_entity.type
_entity.pdbx_description
1 polymer ?
#
loop_
_entity_poly.entity_id
_entity_poly.type
_entity_poly.pdbx_seq_one_letter_code
_entity_poly.pdbx_strand_id
1 'polypeptide(L)'
;MKRKTPVRPSRAIVHVVNPAAYRQAHPKFPGAAGSHQFAPDKLPQSFNGAPVVDQTKNPQQPWRDLPAPTGQAPYHLDLGQVLDAATLGRIASSGTLIFHAVGDTGGVNTVTYQDNVASYMARDFLAGDPVNSPSFFYHLGDVVYYDGEGANYYAEFYEPYMDYHGPIFAIPGNHDGDVNPSTRESSCEAFVRNFCAQAAVISSDNHDSPRTTMTQPNVYWTLTTPLATFVGMYSNCPEGGQIAPAQAQWLAGELAAAAKNSALILAVHHPVYSAYGPKPGKQHLLSVIQQACASAKRSPDVILTGHVHNYQRFSAPVMAAKSIPVIVAGAGGYNKQLHTLSSAFHAQTPPIAIAGQPGAVLENFNDQQHGYLKVTITAKPRQVLCEYFAVPEPSAPVTTPLARFDAVAVPY
;
A
#
# COMPACT_ATOMS: atom_id res chain seq x y z
N MET A 1 27.25 -44.57 -32.44
CA MET A 1 26.70 -43.78 -31.31
C MET A 1 26.01 -42.54 -31.87
N LYS A 2 24.67 -42.51 -31.90
CA LYS A 2 23.88 -41.37 -32.42
C LYS A 2 23.55 -40.42 -31.27
N ARG A 3 23.88 -39.13 -31.42
CA ARG A 3 23.60 -38.05 -30.47
C ARG A 3 22.08 -37.82 -30.38
N LYS A 4 21.53 -37.82 -29.15
CA LYS A 4 20.13 -37.41 -28.87
C LYS A 4 20.06 -35.89 -28.83
N THR A 5 19.13 -35.32 -29.57
CA THR A 5 18.69 -33.92 -29.51
C THR A 5 17.85 -33.67 -28.25
N PRO A 6 17.91 -32.48 -27.62
CA PRO A 6 17.09 -32.17 -26.45
C PRO A 6 15.65 -31.86 -26.85
N VAL A 7 14.71 -32.47 -26.13
CA VAL A 7 13.26 -32.26 -26.27
C VAL A 7 12.89 -30.95 -25.56
N ARG A 8 12.22 -30.04 -26.28
CA ARG A 8 11.63 -28.82 -25.69
C ARG A 8 10.45 -29.20 -24.78
N PRO A 9 10.28 -28.58 -23.60
CA PRO A 9 9.11 -28.83 -22.77
C PRO A 9 7.84 -28.34 -23.49
N SER A 10 6.80 -29.18 -23.47
CA SER A 10 5.48 -28.86 -24.00
C SER A 10 4.86 -27.71 -23.21
N ARG A 11 4.36 -26.69 -23.90
CA ARG A 11 3.52 -25.64 -23.30
C ARG A 11 2.36 -26.29 -22.55
N ALA A 12 2.23 -26.01 -21.26
CA ALA A 12 1.03 -26.35 -20.52
C ALA A 12 -0.14 -25.59 -21.17
N ILE A 13 -1.13 -26.33 -21.68
CA ILE A 13 -2.37 -25.77 -22.18
C ILE A 13 -3.18 -25.40 -20.93
N VAL A 14 -3.25 -24.09 -20.63
CA VAL A 14 -4.22 -23.58 -19.66
C VAL A 14 -5.59 -23.84 -20.27
N HIS A 15 -6.37 -24.72 -19.64
CA HIS A 15 -7.76 -24.91 -20.01
C HIS A 15 -8.55 -23.67 -19.61
N VAL A 16 -8.67 -22.72 -20.54
CA VAL A 16 -9.62 -21.62 -20.43
C VAL A 16 -11.01 -22.25 -20.44
N VAL A 17 -11.72 -22.18 -19.32
CA VAL A 17 -13.09 -22.66 -19.22
C VAL A 17 -13.94 -21.74 -20.10
N ASN A 18 -14.49 -22.29 -21.19
CA ASN A 18 -15.41 -21.55 -22.06
C ASN A 18 -16.71 -21.24 -21.28
N PRO A 19 -17.07 -19.96 -21.07
CA PRO A 19 -18.25 -19.57 -20.30
C PRO A 19 -19.58 -20.11 -20.86
N ALA A 20 -19.63 -20.40 -22.17
CA ALA A 20 -20.81 -21.00 -22.80
C ALA A 20 -20.91 -22.50 -22.48
N ALA A 21 -19.78 -23.22 -22.46
CA ALA A 21 -19.73 -24.63 -22.10
C ALA A 21 -20.04 -24.84 -20.61
N TYR A 22 -19.57 -23.92 -19.75
CA TYR A 22 -19.86 -23.96 -18.31
C TYR A 22 -21.34 -23.68 -18.02
N ARG A 23 -21.95 -22.71 -18.70
CA ARG A 23 -23.40 -22.41 -18.58
C ARG A 23 -24.29 -23.53 -19.09
N GLN A 24 -23.90 -24.24 -20.15
CA GLN A 24 -24.60 -25.45 -20.61
C GLN A 24 -24.54 -26.60 -19.61
N ALA A 25 -23.43 -26.72 -18.87
CA ALA A 25 -23.24 -27.77 -17.86
C ALA A 25 -23.96 -27.50 -16.53
N HIS A 26 -24.40 -26.25 -16.26
CA HIS A 26 -24.96 -25.83 -14.98
C HIS A 26 -26.30 -25.08 -15.15
N PRO A 27 -27.40 -25.78 -15.53
CA PRO A 27 -28.68 -25.15 -15.89
C PRO A 27 -29.46 -24.52 -14.72
N LYS A 28 -28.95 -24.60 -13.48
CA LYS A 28 -29.52 -23.96 -12.28
C LYS A 28 -28.61 -22.86 -11.75
N PHE A 29 -28.20 -21.93 -12.61
CA PHE A 29 -27.58 -20.68 -12.16
C PHE A 29 -28.67 -19.82 -11.50
N PRO A 30 -28.48 -19.32 -10.26
CA PRO A 30 -29.38 -18.33 -9.68
C PRO A 30 -29.37 -17.09 -10.58
N GLY A 31 -30.52 -16.73 -11.14
CA GLY A 31 -30.68 -15.45 -11.82
C GLY A 31 -30.45 -14.31 -10.84
N ALA A 32 -29.80 -13.24 -11.30
CA ALA A 32 -29.52 -12.06 -10.49
C ALA A 32 -30.82 -11.50 -9.89
N ALA A 33 -31.00 -11.70 -8.58
CA ALA A 33 -31.97 -10.94 -7.81
C ALA A 33 -31.30 -9.61 -7.43
N GLY A 34 -31.40 -8.61 -8.32
CA GLY A 34 -30.88 -7.26 -8.09
C GLY A 34 -30.09 -6.72 -9.29
N SER A 35 -30.02 -5.40 -9.40
CA SER A 35 -29.34 -4.63 -10.45
C SER A 35 -27.80 -4.74 -10.44
N HIS A 36 -27.24 -5.80 -9.85
CA HIS A 36 -25.80 -6.03 -9.82
C HIS A 36 -25.36 -6.67 -11.14
N GLN A 37 -24.45 -5.99 -11.86
CA GLN A 37 -23.82 -6.56 -13.04
C GLN A 37 -22.71 -7.52 -12.61
N PHE A 38 -22.75 -8.76 -13.10
CA PHE A 38 -21.63 -9.69 -12.95
C PHE A 38 -20.37 -9.12 -13.61
N ALA A 39 -19.21 -9.32 -12.97
CA ALA A 39 -17.93 -8.86 -13.49
C ALA A 39 -17.62 -9.47 -14.87
N PRO A 40 -17.06 -8.69 -15.82
CA PRO A 40 -16.53 -9.22 -17.07
C PRO A 40 -15.25 -10.04 -16.86
N ASP A 41 -14.88 -10.88 -17.83
CA ASP A 41 -13.65 -11.69 -17.78
C ASP A 41 -12.38 -10.83 -17.60
N LYS A 42 -11.41 -11.36 -16.83
CA LYS A 42 -10.22 -10.68 -16.28
C LYS A 42 -9.30 -9.91 -17.26
N LEU A 43 -9.45 -10.09 -18.58
CA LEU A 43 -8.66 -9.39 -19.61
C LEU A 43 -9.48 -9.25 -20.91
N PRO A 44 -9.49 -8.09 -21.59
CA PRO A 44 -9.98 -7.99 -22.96
C PRO A 44 -9.18 -8.90 -23.88
N GLN A 45 -9.84 -9.61 -24.81
CA GLN A 45 -9.17 -10.50 -25.78
C GLN A 45 -8.09 -9.82 -26.65
N SER A 46 -8.09 -8.48 -26.71
CA SER A 46 -7.13 -7.66 -27.46
C SER A 46 -5.87 -7.26 -26.68
N PHE A 47 -5.67 -7.76 -25.46
CA PHE A 47 -4.57 -7.31 -24.60
C PHE A 47 -3.21 -7.92 -24.98
N ASN A 48 -2.32 -7.09 -25.57
CA ASN A 48 -0.96 -7.47 -25.97
C ASN A 48 0.12 -6.90 -25.01
N GLY A 49 0.07 -7.29 -23.74
CA GLY A 49 1.25 -7.50 -22.88
C GLY A 49 2.27 -6.38 -22.59
N ALA A 50 2.13 -5.14 -23.07
CA ALA A 50 2.99 -4.03 -22.67
C ALA A 50 2.42 -2.65 -23.07
N PRO A 51 1.99 -1.81 -22.11
CA PRO A 51 2.15 -0.38 -22.27
C PRO A 51 3.63 -0.10 -22.03
N VAL A 52 4.36 0.13 -23.11
CA VAL A 52 5.62 0.86 -23.02
C VAL A 52 5.23 2.28 -22.61
N VAL A 53 5.40 2.61 -21.33
CA VAL A 53 5.29 3.99 -20.86
C VAL A 53 6.46 4.76 -21.46
N ASP A 54 6.19 5.47 -22.55
CA ASP A 54 7.13 6.39 -23.16
C ASP A 54 7.29 7.61 -22.23
N GLN A 55 8.34 7.58 -21.39
CA GLN A 55 8.65 8.65 -20.44
C GLN A 55 8.90 10.02 -21.11
N THR A 56 9.11 10.07 -22.44
CA THR A 56 9.24 11.33 -23.19
C THR A 56 7.89 11.91 -23.64
N LYS A 57 6.80 11.14 -23.50
CA LYS A 57 5.42 11.53 -23.84
C LYS A 57 4.51 11.76 -22.63
N ASN A 58 4.95 11.41 -21.43
CA ASN A 58 4.22 11.69 -20.20
C ASN A 58 4.80 12.95 -19.54
N PRO A 59 4.14 14.12 -19.67
CA PRO A 59 4.56 15.33 -18.97
C PRO A 59 4.55 15.09 -17.45
N GLN A 60 5.31 15.88 -16.70
CA GLN A 60 5.27 15.82 -15.23
C GLN A 60 3.82 16.01 -14.77
N GLN A 61 3.36 15.11 -13.89
CA GLN A 61 2.01 15.20 -13.33
C GLN A 61 1.90 16.53 -12.55
N PRO A 62 0.93 17.40 -12.90
CA PRO A 62 0.81 18.71 -12.28
C PRO A 62 0.24 18.56 -10.87
N TRP A 63 0.39 19.62 -10.07
CA TRP A 63 -0.37 19.75 -8.83
C TRP A 63 -1.88 19.67 -9.12
N ARG A 64 -2.61 18.93 -8.28
CA ARG A 64 -4.06 18.85 -8.29
C ARG A 64 -4.64 19.40 -7.00
N ASP A 65 -5.67 20.22 -7.10
CA ASP A 65 -6.37 20.70 -5.91
C ASP A 65 -7.07 19.55 -5.20
N LEU A 66 -7.05 19.60 -3.87
CA LEU A 66 -7.60 18.52 -3.04
C LEU A 66 -9.13 18.52 -3.09
N PRO A 67 -9.78 17.35 -3.11
CA PRO A 67 -11.22 17.27 -2.96
C PRO A 67 -11.68 17.81 -1.60
N ALA A 68 -12.95 18.17 -1.51
CA ALA A 68 -13.53 18.58 -0.22
C ALA A 68 -13.49 17.40 0.77
N PRO A 69 -13.14 17.64 2.05
CA PRO A 69 -13.15 16.59 3.06
C PRO A 69 -14.59 16.12 3.31
N THR A 70 -14.74 14.84 3.63
CA THR A 70 -16.05 14.24 3.95
C THR A 70 -16.31 14.22 5.46
N GLY A 71 -15.26 14.28 6.27
CA GLY A 71 -15.30 14.43 7.72
C GLY A 71 -14.83 15.80 8.21
N GLN A 72 -14.87 15.98 9.53
CA GLN A 72 -14.51 17.24 10.17
C GLN A 72 -13.02 17.32 10.49
N ALA A 73 -12.43 18.50 10.33
CA ALA A 73 -11.08 18.78 10.82
C ALA A 73 -11.01 18.57 12.35
N PRO A 74 -9.92 18.01 12.90
CA PRO A 74 -8.63 17.71 12.27
C PRO A 74 -8.55 16.34 11.55
N TYR A 75 -9.66 15.78 11.08
CA TYR A 75 -9.72 14.58 10.23
C TYR A 75 -9.26 13.31 10.94
N HIS A 76 -9.83 13.05 12.11
CA HIS A 76 -9.56 11.84 12.90
C HIS A 76 -10.59 10.75 12.62
N LEU A 77 -10.12 9.50 12.55
CA LEU A 77 -10.93 8.31 12.61
C LEU A 77 -10.45 7.45 13.78
N ASP A 78 -11.38 7.03 14.64
CA ASP A 78 -11.05 6.08 15.71
C ASP A 78 -11.25 4.65 15.21
N LEU A 79 -10.24 3.78 15.41
CA LEU A 79 -10.29 2.39 14.97
C LEU A 79 -11.51 1.64 15.55
N GLY A 80 -11.97 2.03 16.74
CA GLY A 80 -13.14 1.46 17.37
C GLY A 80 -14.48 1.84 16.75
N GLN A 81 -14.48 2.78 15.80
CA GLN A 81 -15.65 3.04 14.95
C GLN A 81 -15.76 2.03 13.78
N VAL A 82 -14.68 1.29 13.50
CA VAL A 82 -14.60 0.35 12.36
C VAL A 82 -14.55 -1.10 12.82
N LEU A 83 -13.73 -1.41 13.83
CA LEU A 83 -13.60 -2.77 14.33
C LEU A 83 -14.68 -3.11 15.35
N ASP A 84 -15.07 -4.39 15.38
CA ASP A 84 -16.01 -4.89 16.38
C ASP A 84 -15.40 -4.85 17.81
N ALA A 85 -16.28 -4.81 18.81
CA ALA A 85 -15.88 -4.71 20.22
C ALA A 85 -15.03 -5.89 20.70
N ALA A 86 -15.21 -7.09 20.15
CA ALA A 86 -14.42 -8.26 20.53
C ALA A 86 -12.97 -8.14 20.02
N THR A 87 -12.79 -7.63 18.80
CA THR A 87 -11.47 -7.36 18.20
C THR A 87 -10.74 -6.26 18.95
N LEU A 88 -11.41 -5.14 19.27
CA LEU A 88 -10.83 -4.09 20.11
C LEU A 88 -10.49 -4.58 21.52
N GLY A 89 -11.38 -5.38 22.12
CA GLY A 89 -11.15 -6.00 23.43
C GLY A 89 -9.92 -6.90 23.43
N ARG A 90 -9.70 -7.68 22.37
CA ARG A 90 -8.49 -8.48 22.20
C ARG A 90 -7.24 -7.61 22.15
N ILE A 91 -7.20 -6.58 21.29
CA ILE A 91 -6.07 -5.65 21.17
C ILE A 91 -5.73 -5.02 22.53
N ALA A 92 -6.74 -4.54 23.26
CA ALA A 92 -6.55 -3.91 24.57
C ALA A 92 -6.03 -4.90 25.62
N SER A 93 -6.56 -6.13 25.65
CA SER A 93 -6.18 -7.16 26.63
C SER A 93 -4.80 -7.78 26.36
N SER A 94 -4.44 -8.00 25.09
CA SER A 94 -3.15 -8.55 24.69
C SER A 94 -2.06 -7.49 24.75
N GLY A 95 -2.43 -6.21 24.59
CA GLY A 95 -1.48 -5.13 24.38
C GLY A 95 -0.74 -5.27 23.06
N THR A 96 -1.34 -5.93 22.06
CA THR A 96 -0.76 -6.17 20.74
C THR A 96 -1.73 -5.73 19.63
N LEU A 97 -1.22 -4.95 18.68
CA LEU A 97 -1.90 -4.59 17.44
C LEU A 97 -1.03 -5.00 16.25
N ILE A 98 -1.59 -5.77 15.32
CA ILE A 98 -0.89 -6.20 14.10
C ILE A 98 -1.64 -5.63 12.89
N PHE A 99 -0.91 -5.12 11.90
CA PHE A 99 -1.49 -4.66 10.65
C PHE A 99 -0.56 -4.94 9.47
N HIS A 100 -1.11 -4.96 8.26
CA HIS A 100 -0.31 -4.98 7.04
C HIS A 100 -0.10 -3.57 6.49
N ALA A 101 1.02 -3.34 5.80
CA ALA A 101 1.24 -2.11 5.05
C ALA A 101 2.04 -2.38 3.77
N VAL A 102 1.55 -1.81 2.66
CA VAL A 102 2.16 -1.86 1.33
C VAL A 102 1.42 -0.85 0.43
N GLY A 103 2.10 -0.26 -0.53
CA GLY A 103 1.51 0.57 -1.59
C GLY A 103 1.75 -0.05 -2.97
N ASP A 104 1.34 0.67 -4.02
CA ASP A 104 1.66 0.32 -5.40
C ASP A 104 1.12 -1.07 -5.76
N THR A 105 -0.18 -1.23 -5.54
CA THR A 105 -0.82 -2.55 -5.64
C THR A 105 -1.54 -2.76 -6.95
N GLY A 106 -2.08 -1.69 -7.55
CA GLY A 106 -2.96 -1.81 -8.71
C GLY A 106 -2.35 -2.71 -9.80
N GLY A 107 -3.15 -3.59 -10.39
CA GLY A 107 -2.67 -4.68 -11.22
C GLY A 107 -2.59 -4.37 -12.71
N VAL A 108 -2.07 -3.19 -13.11
CA VAL A 108 -2.09 -2.82 -14.54
C VAL A 108 -1.35 -3.85 -15.38
N ASN A 109 -2.00 -4.24 -16.48
CA ASN A 109 -1.60 -5.31 -17.41
C ASN A 109 -1.82 -6.73 -16.90
N THR A 110 -1.66 -6.95 -15.61
CA THR A 110 -1.92 -8.24 -14.99
C THR A 110 -2.12 -8.10 -13.49
N VAL A 111 -3.20 -8.67 -12.99
CA VAL A 111 -3.47 -8.79 -11.55
C VAL A 111 -2.65 -9.90 -10.89
N THR A 112 -1.88 -10.70 -11.64
CA THR A 112 -1.22 -11.92 -11.12
C THR A 112 -0.34 -11.65 -9.90
N TYR A 113 0.46 -10.58 -9.92
CA TYR A 113 1.39 -10.27 -8.82
C TYR A 113 0.67 -9.66 -7.62
N GLN A 114 -0.30 -8.79 -7.88
CA GLN A 114 -1.20 -8.24 -6.87
C GLN A 114 -2.00 -9.33 -6.16
N ASP A 115 -2.70 -10.19 -6.92
CA ASP A 115 -3.47 -11.34 -6.41
C ASP A 115 -2.59 -12.24 -5.54
N ASN A 116 -1.33 -12.45 -5.94
CA ASN A 116 -0.40 -13.27 -5.19
C ASN A 116 -0.04 -12.62 -3.84
N VAL A 117 0.30 -11.33 -3.82
CA VAL A 117 0.57 -10.58 -2.57
C VAL A 117 -0.67 -10.57 -1.68
N ALA A 118 -1.83 -10.22 -2.22
CA ALA A 118 -3.11 -10.19 -1.50
C ALA A 118 -3.48 -11.57 -0.93
N SER A 119 -3.24 -12.65 -1.69
CA SER A 119 -3.45 -14.02 -1.23
C SER A 119 -2.56 -14.40 -0.04
N TYR A 120 -1.29 -13.98 -0.02
CA TYR A 120 -0.42 -14.23 1.14
C TYR A 120 -0.83 -13.39 2.35
N MET A 121 -1.21 -12.12 2.14
CA MET A 121 -1.79 -11.27 3.19
C MET A 121 -3.07 -11.89 3.77
N ALA A 122 -3.95 -12.47 2.95
CA ALA A 122 -5.16 -13.16 3.42
C ALA A 122 -4.82 -14.44 4.21
N ARG A 123 -3.73 -15.14 3.88
CA ARG A 123 -3.29 -16.34 4.60
C ARG A 123 -2.79 -16.05 6.02
N ASP A 124 -2.34 -14.83 6.33
CA ASP A 124 -1.97 -14.45 7.71
C ASP A 124 -3.16 -14.50 8.70
N PHE A 125 -4.40 -14.57 8.20
CA PHE A 125 -5.60 -14.80 9.04
C PHE A 125 -5.87 -16.28 9.33
N LEU A 126 -5.28 -17.22 8.57
CA LEU A 126 -5.62 -18.65 8.62
C LEU A 126 -4.95 -19.40 9.78
N ALA A 127 -4.02 -18.76 10.50
CA ALA A 127 -3.31 -19.39 11.62
C ALA A 127 -4.23 -19.80 12.79
N GLY A 128 -5.49 -19.34 12.80
CA GLY A 128 -6.45 -19.65 13.87
C GLY A 128 -6.09 -18.99 15.20
N ASP A 129 -5.24 -17.96 15.17
CA ASP A 129 -4.79 -17.20 16.32
C ASP A 129 -5.20 -15.72 16.16
N PRO A 130 -6.39 -15.33 16.66
CA PRO A 130 -6.89 -13.97 16.53
C PRO A 130 -6.05 -12.89 17.22
N VAL A 131 -5.09 -13.25 18.08
CA VAL A 131 -4.17 -12.30 18.73
C VAL A 131 -2.97 -12.01 17.81
N ASN A 132 -2.52 -13.02 17.07
CA ASN A 132 -1.39 -12.92 16.15
C ASN A 132 -1.81 -12.67 14.68
N SER A 133 -3.12 -12.53 14.42
CA SER A 133 -3.64 -12.13 13.11
C SER A 133 -3.64 -10.61 12.92
N PRO A 134 -3.45 -10.12 11.68
CA PRO A 134 -3.62 -8.70 11.35
C PRO A 134 -5.05 -8.23 11.65
N SER A 135 -5.17 -6.99 12.12
CA SER A 135 -6.46 -6.33 12.40
C SER A 135 -6.95 -5.49 11.22
N PHE A 136 -6.03 -4.99 10.37
CA PHE A 136 -6.34 -4.19 9.19
C PHE A 136 -5.14 -4.14 8.22
N PHE A 137 -5.37 -3.58 7.03
CA PHE A 137 -4.35 -3.19 6.06
C PHE A 137 -4.33 -1.66 5.94
N TYR A 138 -3.16 -1.06 6.08
CA TYR A 138 -2.90 0.36 5.84
C TYR A 138 -2.16 0.53 4.50
N HIS A 139 -2.91 0.86 3.46
CA HIS A 139 -2.42 1.02 2.09
C HIS A 139 -1.64 2.32 1.92
N LEU A 140 -0.45 2.24 1.29
CA LEU A 140 0.49 3.35 1.18
C LEU A 140 0.36 4.15 -0.12
N GLY A 141 -0.84 4.19 -0.71
CA GLY A 141 -1.11 4.87 -1.98
C GLY A 141 -0.87 4.03 -3.23
N ASP A 142 -1.32 4.58 -4.35
CA ASP A 142 -1.41 3.95 -5.66
C ASP A 142 -2.22 2.64 -5.62
N VAL A 143 -3.49 2.81 -5.24
CA VAL A 143 -4.48 1.74 -5.19
C VAL A 143 -4.87 1.34 -6.61
N VAL A 144 -5.13 2.35 -7.45
CA VAL A 144 -5.57 2.19 -8.84
C VAL A 144 -4.68 2.99 -9.77
N TYR A 145 -4.15 2.34 -10.79
CA TYR A 145 -3.33 2.99 -11.81
C TYR A 145 -4.11 3.21 -13.12
N TYR A 146 -3.75 4.18 -13.96
CA TYR A 146 -2.77 5.24 -13.69
C TYR A 146 -3.41 6.53 -13.17
N ASP A 147 -4.72 6.68 -13.32
CA ASP A 147 -5.42 7.95 -13.08
C ASP A 147 -6.52 7.81 -12.02
N GLY A 148 -6.43 6.79 -11.16
CA GLY A 148 -7.32 6.61 -10.02
C GLY A 148 -8.79 6.43 -10.40
N GLU A 149 -9.09 6.02 -11.63
CA GLU A 149 -10.44 6.03 -12.20
C GLU A 149 -11.34 5.00 -11.52
N GLY A 150 -12.58 5.41 -11.21
CA GLY A 150 -13.58 4.54 -10.59
C GLY A 150 -13.81 3.23 -11.34
N ALA A 151 -13.75 3.27 -12.66
CA ALA A 151 -13.94 2.09 -13.52
C ALA A 151 -12.92 0.95 -13.28
N ASN A 152 -11.75 1.26 -12.72
CA ASN A 152 -10.68 0.28 -12.50
C ASN A 152 -10.64 -0.25 -11.05
N TYR A 153 -11.38 0.37 -10.11
CA TYR A 153 -11.41 -0.04 -8.70
C TYR A 153 -11.85 -1.49 -8.51
N TYR A 154 -12.73 -2.01 -9.37
CA TYR A 154 -13.11 -3.42 -9.26
C TYR A 154 -11.91 -4.35 -9.45
N ALA A 155 -11.27 -4.25 -10.61
CA ALA A 155 -10.18 -5.14 -11.01
C ALA A 155 -8.90 -4.90 -10.22
N GLU A 156 -8.65 -3.67 -9.77
CA GLU A 156 -7.39 -3.29 -9.11
C GLU A 156 -7.51 -3.16 -7.59
N PHE A 157 -8.71 -3.28 -7.01
CA PHE A 157 -8.87 -3.21 -5.54
C PHE A 157 -9.90 -4.21 -5.01
N TYR A 158 -11.14 -4.15 -5.48
CA TYR A 158 -12.21 -4.96 -4.90
C TYR A 158 -12.06 -6.46 -5.15
N GLU A 159 -11.64 -6.86 -6.35
CA GLU A 159 -11.40 -8.27 -6.71
C GLU A 159 -10.14 -8.83 -6.04
N PRO A 160 -8.95 -8.19 -6.13
CA PRO A 160 -7.73 -8.76 -5.53
C PRO A 160 -7.79 -8.91 -4.02
N TYR A 161 -8.51 -8.00 -3.34
CA TYR A 161 -8.68 -8.02 -1.88
C TYR A 161 -10.03 -8.59 -1.43
N MET A 162 -10.74 -9.34 -2.28
CA MET A 162 -12.04 -9.93 -1.94
C MET A 162 -11.94 -10.90 -0.74
N ASP A 163 -10.84 -11.66 -0.66
CA ASP A 163 -10.57 -12.62 0.42
C ASP A 163 -9.80 -12.02 1.61
N TYR A 164 -9.46 -10.73 1.58
CA TYR A 164 -8.77 -10.07 2.69
C TYR A 164 -9.78 -9.68 3.79
N HIS A 165 -9.75 -10.35 4.94
CA HIS A 165 -10.83 -10.23 5.94
C HIS A 165 -10.86 -8.91 6.72
N GLY A 166 -9.75 -8.16 6.77
CA GLY A 166 -9.68 -6.90 7.52
C GLY A 166 -10.22 -5.67 6.75
N PRO A 167 -10.52 -4.57 7.45
CA PRO A 167 -10.69 -3.27 6.81
C PRO A 167 -9.38 -2.82 6.15
N ILE A 168 -9.50 -2.00 5.11
CA ILE A 168 -8.37 -1.47 4.35
C ILE A 168 -8.43 0.05 4.40
N PHE A 169 -7.59 0.66 5.21
CA PHE A 169 -7.38 2.11 5.26
C PHE A 169 -6.36 2.51 4.21
N ALA A 170 -6.39 3.75 3.72
CA ALA A 170 -5.43 4.18 2.70
C ALA A 170 -4.99 5.64 2.86
N ILE A 171 -3.80 5.95 2.39
CA ILE A 171 -3.46 7.28 1.88
C ILE A 171 -3.44 7.23 0.34
N PRO A 172 -3.67 8.33 -0.40
CA PRO A 172 -3.56 8.33 -1.84
C PRO A 172 -2.09 8.46 -2.29
N GLY A 173 -1.78 7.86 -3.43
CA GLY A 173 -0.55 8.09 -4.19
C GLY A 173 -0.77 9.07 -5.35
N ASN A 174 0.25 9.24 -6.19
CA ASN A 174 0.14 10.15 -7.33
C ASN A 174 -0.83 9.61 -8.39
N HIS A 175 -0.92 8.30 -8.57
CA HIS A 175 -1.83 7.68 -9.52
C HIS A 175 -3.29 7.74 -9.05
N ASP A 176 -3.56 7.73 -7.74
CA ASP A 176 -4.91 7.94 -7.20
C ASP A 176 -5.42 9.38 -7.40
N GLY A 177 -4.51 10.33 -7.66
CA GLY A 177 -4.82 11.74 -7.80
C GLY A 177 -4.69 12.30 -9.20
N ASP A 178 -3.97 11.63 -10.10
CA ASP A 178 -3.86 12.11 -11.47
C ASP A 178 -5.22 12.04 -12.18
N VAL A 179 -5.32 12.72 -13.31
CA VAL A 179 -6.59 12.88 -14.02
C VAL A 179 -6.36 12.55 -15.48
N ASN A 180 -7.05 11.51 -15.94
CA ASN A 180 -7.23 11.24 -17.35
C ASN A 180 -8.10 12.34 -17.97
N PRO A 181 -7.56 13.21 -18.84
CA PRO A 181 -8.33 14.31 -19.43
C PRO A 181 -9.47 13.83 -20.35
N SER A 182 -9.49 12.54 -20.68
CA SER A 182 -10.54 11.93 -21.51
C SER A 182 -11.78 11.52 -20.69
N THR A 183 -11.67 11.46 -19.36
CA THR A 183 -12.80 11.19 -18.47
C THR A 183 -13.33 12.48 -17.85
N ARG A 184 -14.44 12.37 -17.13
CA ARG A 184 -15.05 13.48 -16.40
C ARG A 184 -14.74 13.44 -14.90
N GLU A 185 -13.90 12.50 -14.48
CA GLU A 185 -13.53 12.36 -13.07
C GLU A 185 -12.53 13.45 -12.68
N SER A 186 -12.66 13.93 -11.45
CA SER A 186 -11.76 14.88 -10.81
C SER A 186 -10.71 14.17 -9.96
N SER A 187 -9.65 14.89 -9.60
CA SER A 187 -8.54 14.34 -8.80
C SER A 187 -9.04 13.71 -7.49
N CYS A 188 -8.62 12.47 -7.23
CA CYS A 188 -9.03 11.66 -6.07
C CYS A 188 -10.55 11.43 -5.94
N GLU A 189 -11.36 11.63 -6.97
CA GLU A 189 -12.82 11.48 -6.89
C GLU A 189 -13.24 10.05 -6.48
N ALA A 190 -12.72 9.04 -7.17
CA ALA A 190 -12.99 7.65 -6.82
C ALA A 190 -12.30 7.24 -5.51
N PHE A 191 -11.13 7.78 -5.19
CA PHE A 191 -10.50 7.56 -3.88
C PHE A 191 -11.40 8.04 -2.74
N VAL A 192 -11.96 9.26 -2.85
CA VAL A 192 -12.91 9.79 -1.86
C VAL A 192 -14.16 8.92 -1.79
N ARG A 193 -14.69 8.48 -2.93
CA ARG A 193 -15.87 7.61 -2.97
C ARG A 193 -15.65 6.25 -2.29
N ASN A 194 -14.47 5.66 -2.43
CA ASN A 194 -14.20 4.30 -1.94
C ASN A 194 -13.57 4.26 -0.53
N PHE A 195 -12.71 5.23 -0.18
CA PHE A 195 -12.04 5.26 1.12
C PHE A 195 -12.58 6.31 2.09
N CYS A 196 -13.11 7.42 1.57
CA CYS A 196 -13.57 8.55 2.37
C CYS A 196 -15.10 8.72 2.36
N ALA A 197 -15.87 7.65 2.18
CA ALA A 197 -17.32 7.75 2.11
C ALA A 197 -17.91 8.26 3.45
N GLN A 198 -19.07 8.92 3.40
CA GLN A 198 -19.76 9.38 4.63
C GLN A 198 -20.23 8.21 5.52
N ALA A 199 -20.44 7.04 4.93
CA ALA A 199 -20.81 5.81 5.61
C ALA A 199 -20.23 4.61 4.85
N ALA A 200 -20.06 3.49 5.57
CA ALA A 200 -19.67 2.22 4.97
C ALA A 200 -20.85 1.69 4.12
N VAL A 201 -20.70 1.74 2.79
CA VAL A 201 -21.74 1.35 1.82
C VAL A 201 -21.13 0.51 0.71
N ILE A 202 -21.98 -0.15 -0.07
CA ILE A 202 -21.58 -0.79 -1.33
C ILE A 202 -21.31 0.34 -2.35
N SER A 203 -20.06 0.49 -2.79
CA SER A 203 -19.68 1.48 -3.80
C SER A 203 -20.24 1.10 -5.15
N SER A 204 -20.53 2.07 -6.01
CA SER A 204 -20.85 1.77 -7.41
C SER A 204 -19.65 1.23 -8.21
N ASP A 205 -18.43 1.28 -7.67
CA ASP A 205 -17.24 0.66 -8.27
C ASP A 205 -16.99 -0.79 -7.83
N ASN A 206 -17.79 -1.33 -6.92
CA ASN A 206 -17.46 -2.60 -6.27
C ASN A 206 -17.99 -3.86 -6.99
N HIS A 207 -18.88 -3.67 -7.98
CA HIS A 207 -19.62 -4.72 -8.68
C HIS A 207 -20.29 -5.72 -7.73
N ASP A 208 -19.77 -6.95 -7.62
CA ASP A 208 -20.27 -8.04 -6.77
C ASP A 208 -19.37 -8.32 -5.56
N SER A 209 -18.36 -7.48 -5.31
CA SER A 209 -17.55 -7.57 -4.09
C SER A 209 -18.42 -7.30 -2.85
N PRO A 210 -18.32 -8.13 -1.80
CA PRO A 210 -19.06 -7.92 -0.55
C PRO A 210 -18.48 -6.80 0.31
N ARG A 211 -17.29 -6.27 -0.05
CA ARG A 211 -16.60 -5.22 0.70
C ARG A 211 -17.34 -3.89 0.56
N THR A 212 -17.55 -3.22 1.69
CA THR A 212 -18.03 -1.85 1.75
C THR A 212 -16.89 -0.84 1.58
N THR A 213 -17.24 0.39 1.24
CA THR A 213 -16.35 1.56 1.35
C THR A 213 -15.86 1.76 2.79
N MET A 214 -14.77 2.53 2.92
CA MET A 214 -14.31 3.05 4.21
C MET A 214 -14.81 4.48 4.44
N THR A 215 -14.63 4.94 5.67
CA THR A 215 -15.13 6.24 6.15
C THR A 215 -14.02 7.12 6.69
N GLN A 216 -12.81 7.04 6.15
CA GLN A 216 -11.75 7.93 6.58
C GLN A 216 -12.11 9.38 6.20
N PRO A 217 -11.85 10.37 7.05
CA PRO A 217 -12.52 11.67 6.93
C PRO A 217 -12.00 12.56 5.81
N ASN A 218 -10.84 12.27 5.23
CA ASN A 218 -10.18 13.09 4.23
C ASN A 218 -9.02 12.33 3.54
N VAL A 219 -8.46 12.89 2.46
CA VAL A 219 -7.29 12.32 1.74
C VAL A 219 -5.98 12.40 2.52
N TYR A 220 -5.89 13.30 3.50
CA TYR A 220 -4.89 13.27 4.58
C TYR A 220 -5.63 13.30 5.91
N TRP A 221 -5.27 12.41 6.83
CA TRP A 221 -6.09 12.07 7.99
C TRP A 221 -5.29 11.34 9.07
N THR A 222 -5.88 11.17 10.25
CA THR A 222 -5.26 10.47 11.38
C THR A 222 -6.11 9.30 11.83
N LEU A 223 -5.51 8.11 11.95
CA LEU A 223 -6.11 6.94 12.61
C LEU A 223 -5.67 6.89 14.07
N THR A 224 -6.62 6.92 15.01
CA THR A 224 -6.34 6.67 16.43
C THR A 224 -6.67 5.23 16.79
N THR A 225 -5.77 4.58 17.51
CA THR A 225 -5.92 3.20 17.99
C THR A 225 -5.51 3.12 19.47
N PRO A 226 -5.83 2.02 20.17
CA PRO A 226 -5.38 1.84 21.56
C PRO A 226 -3.86 1.86 21.76
N LEU A 227 -3.06 1.52 20.74
CA LEU A 227 -1.60 1.35 20.87
C LEU A 227 -0.78 2.28 19.97
N ALA A 228 -1.41 2.96 19.02
CA ALA A 228 -0.74 3.78 18.03
C ALA A 228 -1.61 4.91 17.49
N THR A 229 -0.95 5.97 17.02
CA THR A 229 -1.51 7.03 16.20
C THR A 229 -0.83 6.97 14.83
N PHE A 230 -1.64 6.86 13.77
CA PHE A 230 -1.16 6.90 12.40
C PHE A 230 -1.51 8.26 11.81
N VAL A 231 -0.53 9.00 11.33
CA VAL A 231 -0.73 10.25 10.61
C VAL A 231 -0.50 9.98 9.12
N GLY A 232 -1.55 10.03 8.32
CA GLY A 232 -1.52 9.81 6.89
C GLY A 232 -1.49 11.12 6.11
N MET A 233 -0.43 11.35 5.34
CA MET A 233 -0.28 12.51 4.46
C MET A 233 -0.63 12.15 3.02
N TYR A 234 -1.06 13.15 2.27
CA TYR A 234 -1.19 13.06 0.82
C TYR A 234 -0.18 13.98 0.13
N SER A 235 0.78 13.38 -0.57
CA SER A 235 1.89 14.05 -1.26
C SER A 235 1.56 14.59 -2.65
N ASN A 236 0.30 14.50 -3.10
CA ASN A 236 -0.14 14.96 -4.42
C ASN A 236 0.56 14.22 -5.59
N CYS A 237 0.29 14.64 -6.82
CA CYS A 237 0.76 14.00 -8.05
C CYS A 237 2.19 14.37 -8.49
N PRO A 238 2.72 15.59 -8.27
CA PRO A 238 4.05 15.94 -8.74
C PRO A 238 5.15 15.00 -8.24
N GLU A 239 6.02 14.56 -9.16
CA GLU A 239 7.12 13.65 -8.85
C GLU A 239 8.02 14.19 -7.73
N GLY A 240 8.16 13.38 -6.68
CA GLY A 240 8.87 13.74 -5.46
C GLY A 240 8.00 14.36 -4.37
N GLY A 241 6.70 14.47 -4.64
CA GLY A 241 5.67 14.98 -3.76
C GLY A 241 5.71 16.49 -3.53
N GLN A 242 4.52 17.04 -3.33
CA GLN A 242 4.30 18.42 -2.96
C GLN A 242 3.26 18.47 -1.85
N ILE A 243 3.45 19.35 -0.87
CA ILE A 243 2.54 19.50 0.28
C ILE A 243 2.05 20.95 0.34
N ALA A 244 0.74 21.13 0.41
CA ALA A 244 0.14 22.44 0.62
C ALA A 244 0.43 22.95 2.05
N PRO A 245 0.62 24.27 2.25
CA PRO A 245 0.91 24.84 3.56
C PRO A 245 -0.08 24.44 4.67
N ALA A 246 -1.38 24.34 4.34
CA ALA A 246 -2.40 23.92 5.30
C ALA A 246 -2.17 22.49 5.82
N GLN A 247 -1.77 21.55 4.94
CA GLN A 247 -1.46 20.18 5.34
C GLN A 247 -0.15 20.11 6.15
N ALA A 248 0.86 20.92 5.79
CA ALA A 248 2.09 21.01 6.58
C ALA A 248 1.85 21.55 8.01
N GLN A 249 0.96 22.55 8.15
CA GLN A 249 0.55 23.06 9.46
C GLN A 249 -0.28 22.03 10.23
N TRP A 250 -1.21 21.35 9.56
CA TRP A 250 -1.99 20.25 10.14
C TRP A 250 -1.08 19.14 10.67
N LEU A 251 -0.08 18.71 9.90
CA LEU A 251 0.91 17.70 10.30
C LEU A 251 1.60 18.08 11.62
N ALA A 252 2.06 19.33 11.76
CA ALA A 252 2.69 19.78 13.00
C ALA A 252 1.72 19.69 14.20
N GLY A 253 0.44 20.01 13.99
CA GLY A 253 -0.60 19.85 15.00
C GLY A 253 -0.82 18.40 15.42
N GLU A 254 -0.93 17.49 14.44
CA GLU A 254 -1.14 16.06 14.68
C GLU A 254 0.03 15.39 15.38
N LEU A 255 1.26 15.70 14.96
CA LEU A 255 2.47 15.23 15.64
C LEU A 255 2.49 15.71 17.10
N ALA A 256 2.11 16.96 17.37
CA ALA A 256 2.06 17.50 18.73
C ALA A 256 0.95 16.86 19.58
N ALA A 257 -0.20 16.59 18.98
CA ALA A 257 -1.40 16.08 19.66
C ALA A 257 -1.39 14.57 19.90
N ALA A 258 -0.60 13.80 19.16
CA ALA A 258 -0.53 12.34 19.29
C ALA A 258 -0.29 11.90 20.75
N ALA A 259 -0.80 10.73 21.15
CA ALA A 259 -0.63 10.22 22.51
C ALA A 259 0.84 9.86 22.79
N LYS A 260 1.40 10.26 23.94
CA LYS A 260 2.84 10.03 24.28
C LYS A 260 3.16 8.59 24.67
N ASN A 261 2.15 7.78 24.98
CA ASN A 261 2.25 6.40 25.41
C ASN A 261 1.88 5.39 24.32
N SER A 262 1.77 5.87 23.07
CA SER A 262 1.40 5.10 21.89
C SER A 262 2.45 5.32 20.80
N ALA A 263 2.63 4.33 19.93
CA ALA A 263 3.51 4.47 18.78
C ALA A 263 3.00 5.57 17.83
N LEU A 264 3.90 6.35 17.25
CA LEU A 264 3.56 7.35 16.23
C LEU A 264 4.10 6.92 14.87
N ILE A 265 3.19 6.57 13.96
CA ILE A 265 3.51 6.12 12.60
C ILE A 265 3.12 7.22 11.63
N LEU A 266 4.06 7.64 10.78
CA LEU A 266 3.79 8.59 9.71
C LEU A 266 3.76 7.85 8.37
N ALA A 267 2.72 8.05 7.57
CA ALA A 267 2.60 7.49 6.24
C ALA A 267 2.52 8.59 5.18
N VAL A 268 3.29 8.47 4.11
CA VAL A 268 3.26 9.36 2.94
C VAL A 268 3.69 8.57 1.71
N HIS A 269 2.97 8.68 0.59
CA HIS A 269 3.21 7.81 -0.55
C HIS A 269 4.61 7.98 -1.14
N HIS A 270 4.98 9.21 -1.52
CA HIS A 270 6.33 9.49 -2.05
C HIS A 270 7.42 9.32 -0.99
N PRO A 271 8.53 8.63 -1.29
CA PRO A 271 9.59 8.37 -0.35
C PRO A 271 10.44 9.61 -0.05
N VAL A 272 10.70 9.85 1.24
CA VAL A 272 11.67 10.86 1.69
C VAL A 272 13.13 10.42 1.46
N TYR A 273 13.37 9.12 1.44
CA TYR A 273 14.64 8.47 1.07
C TYR A 273 14.38 7.34 0.08
N SER A 274 15.19 7.27 -0.97
CA SER A 274 15.17 6.16 -1.94
C SER A 274 16.57 5.94 -2.49
N ALA A 275 16.93 4.71 -2.78
CA ALA A 275 18.15 4.30 -3.48
C ALA A 275 17.88 4.04 -4.97
N TYR A 276 16.66 4.27 -5.44
CA TYR A 276 16.26 4.13 -6.83
C TYR A 276 16.29 5.48 -7.57
N GLY A 277 16.73 5.44 -8.84
CA GLY A 277 16.79 6.60 -9.72
C GLY A 277 17.98 7.55 -9.48
N PRO A 278 18.14 8.59 -10.32
CA PRO A 278 19.31 9.47 -10.30
C PRO A 278 19.36 10.46 -9.13
N LYS A 279 18.29 10.55 -8.32
CA LYS A 279 18.23 11.41 -7.13
C LYS A 279 17.70 10.62 -5.94
N PRO A 280 18.55 10.23 -4.97
CA PRO A 280 18.14 9.39 -3.85
C PRO A 280 17.25 10.18 -2.87
N GLY A 281 15.93 10.11 -3.06
CA GLY A 281 14.94 10.83 -2.25
C GLY A 281 14.93 12.35 -2.49
N LYS A 282 13.77 12.99 -2.32
CA LYS A 282 13.62 14.44 -2.57
C LYS A 282 13.60 15.18 -1.22
N GLN A 283 14.57 16.09 -1.06
CA GLN A 283 14.76 16.84 0.19
C GLN A 283 13.56 17.71 0.59
N HIS A 284 12.64 18.02 -0.32
CA HIS A 284 11.48 18.86 -0.01
C HIS A 284 10.55 18.21 1.01
N LEU A 285 10.07 16.98 0.76
CA LEU A 285 9.18 16.28 1.69
C LEU A 285 9.85 16.05 3.05
N LEU A 286 11.11 15.65 3.04
CA LEU A 286 11.89 15.51 4.26
C LEU A 286 11.94 16.83 5.05
N SER A 287 12.15 17.96 4.36
CA SER A 287 12.18 19.29 5.00
C SER A 287 10.83 19.66 5.62
N VAL A 288 9.71 19.38 4.94
CA VAL A 288 8.35 19.60 5.48
C VAL A 288 8.15 18.80 6.76
N ILE A 289 8.52 17.51 6.75
CA ILE A 289 8.39 16.62 7.91
C ILE A 289 9.31 17.08 9.05
N GLN A 290 10.56 17.45 8.76
CA GLN A 290 11.51 17.96 9.75
C GLN A 290 11.00 19.26 10.41
N GLN A 291 10.44 20.19 9.63
CA GLN A 291 9.85 21.43 10.14
C GLN A 291 8.63 21.17 11.02
N ALA A 292 7.76 20.23 10.62
CA ALA A 292 6.62 19.83 11.43
C ALA A 292 7.08 19.15 12.74
N CYS A 293 8.07 18.26 12.68
CA CYS A 293 8.64 17.62 13.86
C CYS A 293 9.27 18.64 14.83
N ALA A 294 10.03 19.61 14.29
CA ALA A 294 10.64 20.68 15.08
C ALA A 294 9.58 21.55 15.77
N SER A 295 8.52 21.91 15.05
CA SER A 295 7.39 22.69 15.58
C SER A 295 6.62 21.92 16.66
N ALA A 296 6.36 20.63 16.43
CA ALA A 296 5.69 19.73 17.36
C ALA A 296 6.57 19.31 18.55
N LYS A 297 7.89 19.50 18.44
CA LYS A 297 8.91 18.92 19.34
C LYS A 297 8.75 17.40 19.49
N ARG A 298 8.38 16.74 18.39
CA ARG A 298 8.12 15.29 18.35
C ARG A 298 8.42 14.73 16.97
N SER A 299 9.15 13.62 16.95
CA SER A 299 9.39 12.80 15.76
C SER A 299 8.38 11.64 15.72
N PRO A 300 7.98 11.15 14.54
CA PRO A 300 7.42 9.81 14.44
C PRO A 300 8.46 8.76 14.86
N ASP A 301 7.98 7.57 15.21
CA ASP A 301 8.80 6.39 15.53
C ASP A 301 9.17 5.60 14.28
N VAL A 302 8.30 5.62 13.26
CA VAL A 302 8.50 4.97 11.95
C VAL A 302 7.85 5.83 10.86
N ILE A 303 8.49 5.92 9.69
CA ILE A 303 7.89 6.48 8.47
C ILE A 303 7.70 5.36 7.44
N LEU A 304 6.50 5.25 6.87
CA LEU A 304 6.14 4.27 5.84
C LEU A 304 5.78 4.99 4.53
N THR A 305 6.30 4.46 3.41
CA THR A 305 6.16 5.05 2.06
C THR A 305 5.99 3.98 0.98
N GLY A 306 5.53 4.36 -0.20
CA GLY A 306 5.37 3.52 -1.40
C GLY A 306 6.16 4.11 -2.59
N HIS A 307 5.50 4.26 -3.74
CA HIS A 307 5.92 4.91 -5.00
C HIS A 307 7.05 4.20 -5.75
N VAL A 308 8.08 3.81 -5.03
CA VAL A 308 9.19 3.04 -5.61
C VAL A 308 8.83 1.57 -5.48
N HIS A 309 8.64 0.91 -6.62
CA HIS A 309 8.18 -0.47 -6.72
C HIS A 309 9.23 -1.49 -6.26
N ASN A 310 9.62 -1.46 -4.98
CA ASN A 310 10.49 -2.40 -4.30
C ASN A 310 10.35 -2.22 -2.77
N TYR A 311 11.19 -2.93 -2.03
CA TYR A 311 11.37 -2.72 -0.59
C TYR A 311 12.73 -2.09 -0.30
N GLN A 312 12.74 -1.08 0.57
CA GLN A 312 13.95 -0.48 1.11
C GLN A 312 13.72 -0.08 2.56
N ARG A 313 14.69 -0.35 3.42
CA ARG A 313 14.69 0.12 4.80
C ARG A 313 15.89 1.03 5.03
N PHE A 314 15.60 2.24 5.48
CA PHE A 314 16.60 3.20 5.89
C PHE A 314 16.56 3.41 7.40
N SER A 315 17.70 3.73 8.00
CA SER A 315 17.80 4.43 9.28
C SER A 315 18.22 5.87 8.99
N ALA A 316 17.43 6.85 9.43
CA ALA A 316 17.75 8.25 9.15
C ALA A 316 17.30 9.22 10.26
N PRO A 317 18.05 10.32 10.47
CA PRO A 317 17.68 11.35 11.43
C PRO A 317 16.54 12.23 10.87
N VAL A 318 15.35 12.06 11.43
CA VAL A 318 14.19 12.93 11.12
C VAL A 318 14.07 14.09 12.10
N MET A 319 14.50 13.91 13.35
CA MET A 319 14.59 14.99 14.33
C MET A 319 15.78 14.76 15.26
N ALA A 320 16.64 15.77 15.40
CA ALA A 320 17.86 15.70 16.20
C ALA A 320 18.76 14.49 15.80
N ALA A 321 19.51 13.93 16.75
CA ALA A 321 20.44 12.82 16.51
C ALA A 321 19.80 11.41 16.58
N LYS A 322 18.49 11.29 16.81
CA LYS A 322 17.82 9.98 16.88
C LYS A 322 17.43 9.54 15.46
N SER A 323 18.06 8.48 14.97
CA SER A 323 17.64 7.82 13.73
C SER A 323 16.41 6.96 13.98
N ILE A 324 15.46 7.00 13.05
CA ILE A 324 14.26 6.16 13.02
C ILE A 324 14.21 5.36 11.72
N PRO A 325 13.47 4.25 11.65
CA PRO A 325 13.25 3.57 10.38
C PRO A 325 12.38 4.40 9.45
N VAL A 326 12.84 4.50 8.22
CA VAL A 326 12.07 5.00 7.07
C VAL A 326 12.00 3.87 6.06
N ILE A 327 10.80 3.39 5.76
CA ILE A 327 10.60 2.19 4.95
C ILE A 327 9.85 2.54 3.67
N VAL A 328 10.40 2.11 2.54
CA VAL A 328 9.72 2.01 1.25
C VAL A 328 9.14 0.60 1.16
N ALA A 329 7.83 0.50 1.00
CA ALA A 329 7.08 -0.74 0.82
C ALA A 329 6.13 -0.60 -0.36
N GLY A 330 6.70 -0.32 -1.55
CA GLY A 330 5.95 -0.19 -2.81
C GLY A 330 5.93 -1.47 -3.64
N ALA A 331 6.24 -2.63 -3.04
CA ALA A 331 6.33 -3.90 -3.76
C ALA A 331 4.98 -4.64 -3.84
N GLY A 332 3.85 -3.92 -3.83
CA GLY A 332 2.50 -4.46 -3.61
C GLY A 332 1.90 -5.29 -4.74
N GLY A 333 2.47 -5.19 -5.95
CA GLY A 333 2.03 -6.01 -7.08
C GLY A 333 1.98 -5.26 -8.41
N TYR A 334 2.16 -3.93 -8.40
CA TYR A 334 2.28 -3.11 -9.59
C TYR A 334 3.73 -3.04 -10.10
N ASN A 335 4.05 -3.44 -11.32
CA ASN A 335 3.55 -4.67 -11.96
C ASN A 335 4.68 -5.71 -11.94
N LYS A 336 4.69 -6.68 -12.88
CA LYS A 336 5.76 -7.68 -13.03
C LYS A 336 7.19 -7.16 -12.82
N GLN A 337 7.49 -5.94 -13.25
CA GLN A 337 8.83 -5.35 -13.12
C GLN A 337 8.94 -4.47 -11.88
N LEU A 338 9.79 -4.90 -10.95
CA LEU A 338 10.20 -4.07 -9.82
C LEU A 338 11.23 -3.02 -10.24
N HIS A 339 11.30 -1.95 -9.47
CA HIS A 339 12.37 -0.96 -9.54
C HIS A 339 13.68 -1.54 -9.02
N THR A 340 14.51 -2.07 -9.92
CA THR A 340 15.84 -2.58 -9.58
C THR A 340 16.80 -1.43 -9.24
N LEU A 341 17.52 -1.55 -8.13
CA LEU A 341 18.55 -0.60 -7.75
C LEU A 341 19.74 -0.67 -8.71
N SER A 342 20.53 0.40 -8.74
CA SER A 342 21.74 0.40 -9.59
C SER A 342 22.75 -0.67 -9.14
N SER A 343 23.58 -1.13 -10.08
CA SER A 343 24.66 -2.07 -9.77
C SER A 343 25.62 -1.58 -8.67
N ALA A 344 25.72 -0.28 -8.46
CA ALA A 344 26.51 0.30 -7.37
C ALA A 344 25.97 -0.04 -5.97
N PHE A 345 24.64 -0.20 -5.82
CA PHE A 345 24.04 -0.67 -4.56
C PHE A 345 24.21 -2.18 -4.40
N HIS A 346 24.03 -2.97 -5.46
CA HIS A 346 24.25 -4.42 -5.42
C HIS A 346 25.72 -4.83 -5.21
N ALA A 347 26.67 -3.96 -5.55
CA ALA A 347 28.09 -4.19 -5.31
C ALA A 347 28.54 -3.98 -3.85
N GLN A 348 27.63 -3.50 -2.99
CA GLN A 348 27.89 -3.23 -1.58
C GLN A 348 27.00 -4.11 -0.70
N THR A 349 27.49 -4.46 0.49
CA THR A 349 26.70 -5.14 1.51
C THR A 349 26.08 -4.09 2.43
N PRO A 350 24.75 -4.04 2.61
CA PRO A 350 24.11 -3.20 3.62
C PRO A 350 24.69 -3.43 5.03
N PRO A 351 24.81 -2.38 5.87
CA PRO A 351 24.32 -1.02 5.66
C PRO A 351 25.15 -0.15 4.70
N ILE A 352 24.49 0.65 3.84
CA ILE A 352 25.11 1.53 2.84
C ILE A 352 24.78 3.00 3.18
N ALA A 353 25.80 3.84 3.33
CA ALA A 353 25.59 5.28 3.53
C ALA A 353 25.01 5.96 2.28
N ILE A 354 24.03 6.85 2.46
CA ILE A 354 23.39 7.54 1.34
C ILE A 354 24.14 8.84 1.01
N ALA A 355 24.71 8.88 -0.19
CA ALA A 355 25.46 10.03 -0.68
C ALA A 355 24.59 11.30 -0.66
N GLY A 356 25.12 12.38 -0.08
CA GLY A 356 24.43 13.67 0.03
C GLY A 356 23.36 13.74 1.12
N GLN A 357 23.18 12.68 1.93
CA GLN A 357 22.21 12.63 3.03
C GLN A 357 22.90 12.22 4.34
N PRO A 358 23.55 13.16 5.06
CA PRO A 358 24.31 12.85 6.27
C PRO A 358 23.48 12.10 7.32
N GLY A 359 24.01 10.97 7.81
CA GLY A 359 23.36 10.14 8.82
C GLY A 359 22.27 9.20 8.31
N ALA A 360 21.86 9.31 7.03
CA ALA A 360 20.94 8.36 6.41
C ALA A 360 21.70 7.14 5.86
N VAL A 361 21.20 5.96 6.18
CA VAL A 361 21.81 4.67 5.83
C VAL A 361 20.72 3.75 5.27
N LEU A 362 20.98 3.13 4.12
CA LEU A 362 20.17 2.01 3.61
C LEU A 362 20.60 0.74 4.33
N GLU A 363 19.73 0.27 5.21
CA GLU A 363 19.97 -0.89 6.07
C GLU A 363 19.71 -2.21 5.36
N ASN A 364 18.72 -2.25 4.47
CA ASN A 364 18.40 -3.44 3.66
C ASN A 364 17.49 -3.06 2.48
N PHE A 365 17.43 -3.90 1.44
CA PHE A 365 16.52 -3.73 0.31
C PHE A 365 16.15 -5.06 -0.35
N ASN A 366 15.01 -5.10 -1.02
CA ASN A 366 14.59 -6.18 -1.90
C ASN A 366 13.92 -5.60 -3.15
N ASP A 367 14.55 -5.79 -4.29
CA ASP A 367 14.09 -5.34 -5.61
C ASP A 367 13.91 -6.51 -6.60
N GLN A 368 13.80 -7.73 -6.05
CA GLN A 368 13.65 -8.97 -6.82
C GLN A 368 12.30 -9.64 -6.60
N GLN A 369 11.64 -9.36 -5.47
CA GLN A 369 10.37 -9.98 -5.11
C GLN A 369 9.37 -8.95 -4.57
N HIS A 370 8.14 -9.09 -5.03
CA HIS A 370 6.98 -8.44 -4.43
C HIS A 370 6.82 -8.88 -2.96
N GLY A 371 6.08 -8.11 -2.18
CA GLY A 371 5.94 -8.39 -0.77
C GLY A 371 5.15 -7.33 -0.04
N TYR A 372 5.06 -7.49 1.28
CA TYR A 372 4.30 -6.59 2.14
C TYR A 372 4.94 -6.52 3.52
N LEU A 373 4.64 -5.46 4.26
CA LEU A 373 4.96 -5.38 5.67
C LEU A 373 3.87 -6.03 6.50
N LYS A 374 4.28 -6.78 7.52
CA LYS A 374 3.47 -7.07 8.71
C LYS A 374 4.11 -6.36 9.89
N VAL A 375 3.34 -5.47 10.50
CA VAL A 375 3.83 -4.60 11.57
C VAL A 375 3.11 -4.94 12.85
N THR A 376 3.88 -5.21 13.91
CA THR A 376 3.38 -5.56 15.23
C THR A 376 3.74 -4.46 16.23
N ILE A 377 2.73 -3.91 16.90
CA ILE A 377 2.89 -2.91 17.95
C ILE A 377 2.53 -3.56 19.27
N THR A 378 3.48 -3.57 20.21
CA THR A 378 3.29 -4.13 21.55
C THR A 378 3.37 -3.05 22.62
N ALA A 379 2.56 -3.16 23.67
CA ALA A 379 2.57 -2.28 24.83
C ALA A 379 3.64 -2.66 25.86
N LYS A 380 4.02 -3.95 25.90
CA LYS A 380 5.01 -4.53 26.81
C LYS A 380 5.82 -5.64 26.10
N PRO A 381 7.10 -5.39 25.72
CA PRO A 381 7.75 -4.07 25.77
C PRO A 381 7.04 -3.06 24.85
N ARG A 382 7.22 -1.75 25.07
CA ARG A 382 6.74 -0.74 24.10
C ARG A 382 7.61 -0.80 22.86
N GLN A 383 7.11 -1.41 21.80
CA GLN A 383 7.88 -1.64 20.59
C GLN A 383 7.02 -1.69 19.32
N VAL A 384 7.50 -1.06 18.25
CA VAL A 384 7.02 -1.30 16.88
C VAL A 384 8.01 -2.25 16.21
N LEU A 385 7.54 -3.43 15.80
CA LEU A 385 8.28 -4.39 15.01
C LEU A 385 7.75 -4.36 13.57
N CYS A 386 8.56 -3.89 12.63
CA CYS A 386 8.26 -3.92 11.20
C CYS A 386 8.96 -5.13 10.57
N GLU A 387 8.20 -6.02 9.95
CA GLU A 387 8.71 -7.21 9.27
C GLU A 387 8.31 -7.17 7.80
N TYR A 388 9.28 -7.33 6.89
CA TYR A 388 9.00 -7.45 5.46
C TYR A 388 9.00 -8.93 5.05
N PHE A 389 7.94 -9.34 4.35
CA PHE A 389 7.79 -10.67 3.80
C PHE A 389 7.87 -10.61 2.28
N ALA A 390 8.91 -11.24 1.73
CA ALA A 390 9.06 -11.41 0.29
C ALA A 390 8.19 -12.59 -0.18
N VAL A 391 7.32 -12.33 -1.15
CA VAL A 391 6.40 -13.30 -1.72
C VAL A 391 7.12 -14.07 -2.85
N PRO A 392 7.01 -15.41 -2.89
CA PRO A 392 7.52 -16.19 -4.02
C PRO A 392 6.84 -15.79 -5.33
N GLU A 393 7.54 -15.94 -6.46
CA GLU A 393 6.95 -15.74 -7.78
C GLU A 393 5.62 -16.51 -7.92
N PRO A 394 4.61 -15.98 -8.64
CA PRO A 394 3.30 -16.63 -8.77
C PRO A 394 3.34 -18.06 -9.33
N SER A 395 4.42 -18.43 -10.05
CA SER A 395 4.62 -19.77 -10.59
C SER A 395 5.26 -20.76 -9.59
N ALA A 396 5.76 -20.28 -8.46
CA ALA A 396 6.35 -21.10 -7.41
C ALA A 396 5.27 -21.79 -6.56
N PRO A 397 5.56 -22.96 -5.96
CA PRO A 397 4.67 -23.58 -5.00
C PRO A 397 4.38 -22.64 -3.82
N VAL A 398 3.13 -22.63 -3.35
CA VAL A 398 2.73 -21.84 -2.18
C VAL A 398 3.48 -22.35 -0.94
N THR A 399 4.15 -21.45 -0.23
CA THR A 399 4.87 -21.76 1.02
C THR A 399 4.31 -20.94 2.18
N THR A 400 3.79 -21.61 3.20
CA THR A 400 3.28 -20.94 4.42
C THR A 400 3.75 -21.67 5.68
N PRO A 401 4.09 -20.94 6.77
CA PRO A 401 4.19 -19.48 6.83
C PRO A 401 5.38 -18.96 6.00
N LEU A 402 5.28 -17.73 5.48
CA LEU A 402 6.39 -17.10 4.78
C LEU A 402 7.55 -16.84 5.75
N ALA A 403 8.78 -17.04 5.26
CA ALA A 403 9.96 -16.61 5.98
C ALA A 403 10.07 -15.09 5.89
N ARG A 404 10.36 -14.45 7.03
CA ARG A 404 10.65 -13.01 7.07
C ARG A 404 11.94 -12.72 6.32
N PHE A 405 11.88 -11.77 5.40
CA PHE A 405 13.04 -11.32 4.62
C PHE A 405 13.90 -10.33 5.42
N ASP A 406 13.26 -9.35 6.06
CA ASP A 406 13.93 -8.31 6.84
C ASP A 406 13.07 -7.88 8.04
N ALA A 407 13.71 -7.28 9.05
CA ALA A 407 13.02 -6.80 10.24
C ALA A 407 13.73 -5.62 10.90
N VAL A 408 12.94 -4.77 11.56
CA VAL A 408 13.46 -3.77 12.49
C VAL A 408 12.49 -3.59 13.65
N ALA A 409 13.05 -3.46 14.85
CA ALA A 409 12.29 -3.25 16.08
C ALA A 409 12.68 -1.90 16.69
N VAL A 410 11.70 -1.05 16.98
CA VAL A 410 11.92 0.31 17.49
C VAL A 410 11.15 0.51 18.79
N PRO A 411 11.81 0.95 19.88
CA PRO A 411 11.11 1.34 21.09
C PRO A 411 10.44 2.71 20.91
N TYR A 412 9.25 2.87 21.50
CA TYR A 412 8.48 4.12 21.49
C TYR A 412 8.04 4.57 22.89
#